data_AF-A0A921QXA2-F1
#
_entry.id   AF-A0A921QXA2-F1
#
_cell.length_a   1.000
_cell.length_b   1.000
_cell.length_c   1.000
_cell.angle_alpha   90.00
_cell.angle_beta   90.00
_cell.angle_gamma   90.00
#
_symmetry.space_group_name_H-M   'P 1'
#
loop_
_entity.id
_entity.type
_entity.pdbx_description
1 polymer ?
#
loop_
_entity_poly.entity_id
_entity_poly.type
_entity_poly.pdbx_seq_one_letter_code
_entity_poly.pdbx_strand_id
1 'polypeptide(L)'
;MATAATASATAATRFTLLAGAGLRSRISRRPTAVRFQRQRGLTTTALLKTADLLPKAQGQPETLDYRVFLVDGGGRKVSPWHDVPLRAGDGVFHFVVEIPKESSAKMEVATDEAFTPIKQDTKKGNLRYYPYNINWNYGLLPQTWEDPTSANSDVEGAFGDNDPVDVVEIGERRAISGCS
;
A
#
# COMPACT_ATOMS: atom_id res chain seq x y z
N MET A 1 -47.06 18.15 41.55
CA MET A 1 -48.44 18.31 41.06
C MET A 1 -48.53 17.61 39.72
N ALA A 2 -49.18 16.44 39.69
CA ALA A 2 -49.43 15.67 38.48
C ALA A 2 -50.92 15.78 38.17
N THR A 3 -51.27 16.16 36.95
CA THR A 3 -52.64 16.16 36.44
C THR A 3 -52.77 15.07 35.39
N ALA A 4 -53.60 14.08 35.71
CA ALA A 4 -54.13 13.11 34.77
C ALA A 4 -55.35 13.68 34.05
N ALA A 5 -55.56 13.31 32.79
CA ALA A 5 -56.88 13.34 32.17
C ALA A 5 -57.01 12.19 31.15
N THR A 6 -58.03 11.39 31.38
CA THR A 6 -58.44 10.17 30.66
C THR A 6 -59.56 10.50 29.67
N ALA A 7 -59.61 9.83 28.52
CA ALA A 7 -60.80 9.36 27.75
C ALA A 7 -60.33 9.00 26.33
N SER A 8 -60.35 7.75 25.84
CA SER A 8 -61.45 6.80 25.57
C SER A 8 -62.44 7.27 24.51
N ALA A 9 -62.42 6.64 23.32
CA ALA A 9 -63.60 6.04 22.68
C ALA A 9 -63.25 5.32 21.37
N THR A 10 -63.75 4.10 21.28
CA THR A 10 -63.76 3.17 20.15
C THR A 10 -64.92 3.50 19.21
N ALA A 11 -64.77 3.30 17.88
CA ALA A 11 -65.84 2.73 17.04
C ALA A 11 -65.32 2.38 15.64
N ALA A 12 -65.43 1.10 15.31
CA ALA A 12 -65.35 0.57 13.96
C ALA A 12 -66.66 0.84 13.20
N THR A 13 -66.62 0.96 11.86
CA THR A 13 -67.73 0.52 10.99
C THR A 13 -67.18 0.17 9.60
N ARG A 14 -67.72 -0.94 9.06
CA ARG A 14 -67.32 -1.67 7.86
C ARG A 14 -67.94 -1.12 6.57
N PHE A 15 -67.20 -1.33 5.47
CA PHE A 15 -67.60 -1.71 4.10
C PHE A 15 -69.02 -1.40 3.59
N THR A 16 -69.10 -0.76 2.42
CA THR A 16 -69.56 -1.46 1.18
C THR A 16 -69.10 -0.76 -0.11
N LEU A 17 -68.88 -1.59 -1.12
CA LEU A 17 -68.38 -1.34 -2.47
C LEU A 17 -69.44 -0.69 -3.38
N LEU A 18 -69.05 0.15 -4.34
CA LEU A 18 -69.71 0.19 -5.65
C LEU A 18 -68.75 0.61 -6.77
N ALA A 19 -68.96 -0.03 -7.92
CA ALA A 19 -68.05 -0.10 -9.05
C ALA A 19 -68.03 1.19 -9.89
N GLY A 20 -66.87 1.49 -10.46
CA GLY A 20 -66.69 2.51 -11.49
C GLY A 20 -65.60 2.07 -12.46
N ALA A 21 -66.01 1.51 -13.60
CA ALA A 21 -65.13 1.16 -14.70
C ALA A 21 -64.54 2.42 -15.33
N GLY A 22 -63.21 2.51 -15.35
CA GLY A 22 -62.47 3.55 -16.04
C GLY A 22 -61.24 2.96 -16.71
N LEU A 23 -61.36 2.68 -18.01
CA LEU A 23 -60.25 2.29 -18.87
C LEU A 23 -59.26 3.47 -18.95
N ARG A 24 -58.09 3.34 -18.32
CA ARG A 24 -56.94 4.22 -18.58
C ARG A 24 -55.73 3.38 -18.94
N SER A 25 -55.16 3.69 -20.09
CA SER A 25 -54.05 2.98 -20.69
C SER A 25 -52.84 2.92 -19.75
N ARG A 26 -52.40 1.71 -19.41
CA ARG A 26 -51.11 1.50 -18.76
C ARG A 26 -50.03 1.69 -19.82
N ILE A 27 -49.34 2.83 -19.79
CA ILE A 27 -48.03 2.96 -20.42
C ILE A 27 -47.09 2.03 -19.65
N SER A 28 -46.79 0.87 -20.23
CA SER A 28 -45.76 -0.04 -19.75
C SER A 28 -44.39 0.62 -19.92
N ARG A 29 -43.92 1.36 -18.90
CA ARG A 29 -42.50 1.73 -18.80
C ARG A 29 -41.71 0.45 -18.59
N ARG A 30 -41.05 -0.03 -19.65
CA ARG A 30 -40.05 -1.10 -19.55
C ARG A 30 -38.98 -0.65 -18.56
N PRO A 31 -38.54 -1.50 -17.61
CA PRO A 31 -37.38 -1.16 -16.80
C PRO A 31 -36.20 -1.02 -17.75
N THR A 32 -35.58 0.16 -17.77
CA THR A 32 -34.29 0.37 -18.43
C THR A 32 -33.32 -0.58 -17.74
N ALA A 33 -32.82 -1.58 -18.46
CA ALA A 33 -31.79 -2.45 -17.94
C ALA A 33 -30.58 -1.59 -17.57
N VAL A 34 -30.32 -1.42 -16.27
CA VAL A 34 -29.07 -0.84 -15.80
C VAL A 34 -28.01 -1.86 -16.11
N ARG A 35 -27.34 -1.67 -17.25
CA ARG A 35 -26.15 -2.44 -17.61
C ARG A 35 -25.10 -2.09 -16.57
N PHE A 36 -24.94 -2.94 -15.55
CA PHE A 36 -23.75 -2.92 -14.72
C PHE A 36 -22.57 -3.08 -15.67
N GLN A 37 -21.92 -1.96 -15.95
CA GLN A 37 -20.66 -1.97 -16.67
C GLN A 37 -19.72 -2.70 -15.72
N ARG A 38 -19.43 -3.96 -16.05
CA ARG A 38 -18.40 -4.77 -15.40
C ARG A 38 -17.23 -3.83 -15.18
N GLN A 39 -16.93 -3.53 -13.91
CA GLN A 39 -15.81 -2.66 -13.59
C GLN A 39 -14.64 -3.20 -14.39
N ARG A 40 -14.09 -2.35 -15.27
CA ARG A 40 -12.86 -2.69 -15.96
C ARG A 40 -11.88 -2.98 -14.83
N GLY A 41 -11.56 -4.27 -14.64
CA GLY A 41 -10.59 -4.68 -13.66
C GLY A 41 -9.37 -3.81 -13.86
N LEU A 42 -8.84 -3.28 -12.76
CA LEU A 42 -7.52 -2.68 -12.72
C LEU A 42 -6.62 -3.60 -13.54
N THR A 43 -6.06 -3.04 -14.62
CA THR A 43 -5.10 -3.74 -15.44
C THR A 43 -3.97 -4.11 -14.51
N THR A 44 -3.88 -5.40 -14.16
CA THR A 44 -2.72 -6.02 -13.55
C THR A 44 -1.51 -5.45 -14.28
N THR A 45 -0.72 -4.64 -13.59
CA THR A 45 0.68 -4.38 -13.93
C THR A 45 1.22 -5.75 -14.31
N ALA A 46 1.54 -5.93 -15.59
CA ALA A 46 1.96 -7.22 -16.15
C ALA A 46 2.83 -7.92 -15.11
N LEU A 47 2.39 -9.10 -14.63
CA LEU A 47 2.97 -9.86 -13.51
C LEU A 47 4.48 -9.62 -13.50
N LEU A 48 4.91 -8.67 -12.65
CA LEU A 48 6.31 -8.33 -12.56
C LEU A 48 6.94 -9.60 -12.01
N LYS A 49 7.69 -10.30 -12.84
CA LYS A 49 8.46 -11.45 -12.39
C LYS A 49 9.55 -10.87 -11.52
N THR A 50 9.33 -10.87 -10.21
CA THR A 50 10.28 -10.36 -9.22
C THR A 50 11.65 -11.01 -9.35
N ALA A 51 11.68 -12.28 -9.79
CA ALA A 51 12.91 -13.00 -10.15
C ALA A 51 13.74 -12.36 -11.28
N ASP A 52 13.13 -11.52 -12.13
CA ASP A 52 13.79 -10.83 -13.23
C ASP A 52 14.24 -9.41 -12.85
N LEU A 53 14.03 -8.99 -11.59
CA LEU A 53 14.43 -7.68 -11.10
C LEU A 53 15.91 -7.66 -10.74
N LEU A 54 16.62 -6.66 -11.27
CA LEU A 54 18.06 -6.53 -11.08
C LEU A 54 18.43 -5.12 -10.60
N PRO A 55 19.38 -5.00 -9.64
CA PRO A 55 19.91 -3.71 -9.27
C PRO A 55 20.80 -3.15 -10.39
N LYS A 56 20.65 -1.87 -10.68
CA LYS A 56 21.43 -1.11 -11.65
C LYS A 56 21.99 0.15 -10.99
N ALA A 57 23.29 0.12 -10.71
CA ALA A 57 24.02 1.27 -10.22
C ALA A 57 24.12 2.38 -11.28
N GLN A 58 23.97 3.63 -10.85
CA GLN A 58 24.15 4.84 -11.63
C GLN A 58 24.90 5.87 -10.77
N GLY A 59 25.86 6.58 -11.36
CA GLY A 59 26.80 7.43 -10.62
C GLY A 59 28.02 6.64 -10.14
N GLN A 60 28.93 7.33 -9.47
CA GLN A 60 30.12 6.70 -8.88
C GLN A 60 29.81 6.21 -7.46
N PRO A 61 30.26 5.03 -7.04
CA PRO A 61 30.15 4.63 -5.64
C PRO A 61 30.77 5.68 -4.70
N GLU A 62 30.22 5.80 -3.48
CA GLU A 62 30.69 6.75 -2.46
C GLU A 62 30.61 8.23 -2.89
N THR A 63 29.61 8.57 -3.70
CA THR A 63 29.28 9.96 -4.04
C THR A 63 27.81 10.28 -3.74
N LEU A 64 27.49 11.58 -3.64
CA LEU A 64 26.13 12.06 -3.36
C LEU A 64 25.13 11.74 -4.50
N ASP A 65 25.61 11.58 -5.72
CA ASP A 65 24.84 11.24 -6.91
C ASP A 65 24.69 9.72 -7.14
N TYR A 66 25.33 8.88 -6.31
CA TYR A 66 25.19 7.43 -6.43
C TYR A 66 23.76 6.97 -6.16
N ARG A 67 23.21 6.17 -7.08
CA ARG A 67 21.88 5.58 -6.99
C ARG A 67 21.92 4.13 -7.44
N VAL A 68 21.16 3.28 -6.75
CA VAL A 68 20.86 1.91 -7.21
C VAL A 68 19.39 1.87 -7.59
N PHE A 69 19.12 1.80 -8.89
CA PHE A 69 17.77 1.60 -9.41
C PHE A 69 17.45 0.11 -9.50
N LEU A 70 16.19 -0.26 -9.33
CA LEU A 70 15.71 -1.58 -9.72
C LEU A 70 15.25 -1.54 -11.17
N VAL A 71 15.62 -2.53 -11.97
CA VAL A 71 15.18 -2.66 -13.36
C VAL A 71 14.58 -4.04 -13.62
N ASP A 72 13.57 -4.10 -14.50
CA ASP A 72 13.02 -5.37 -14.97
C ASP A 72 13.87 -6.03 -16.06
N GLY A 73 13.49 -7.24 -16.48
CA GLY A 73 14.17 -7.95 -17.58
C GLY A 73 14.14 -7.23 -18.93
N GLY A 74 13.31 -6.20 -19.10
CA GLY A 74 13.29 -5.30 -20.26
C GLY A 74 14.13 -4.03 -20.08
N GLY A 75 14.80 -3.87 -18.94
CA GLY A 75 15.62 -2.70 -18.60
C GLY A 75 14.82 -1.48 -18.15
N ARG A 76 13.51 -1.60 -17.92
CA ARG A 76 12.67 -0.50 -17.43
C ARG A 76 12.88 -0.34 -15.93
N LYS A 77 12.96 0.90 -15.45
CA LYS A 77 13.05 1.21 -14.03
C LYS A 77 11.77 0.82 -13.31
N VAL A 78 11.93 0.28 -12.11
CA VAL A 78 10.89 -0.20 -11.21
C VAL A 78 11.13 0.43 -9.85
N SER A 79 10.07 0.88 -9.18
CA SER A 79 10.16 1.35 -7.80
C SER A 79 10.27 0.16 -6.83
N PRO A 80 11.37 0.04 -6.04
CA PRO A 80 11.45 -0.96 -4.98
C PRO A 80 10.35 -0.81 -3.93
N TRP A 81 9.84 0.40 -3.71
CA TRP A 81 8.77 0.64 -2.74
C TRP A 81 7.39 0.30 -3.30
N HIS A 82 7.04 0.78 -4.49
CA HIS A 82 5.66 0.74 -4.98
C HIS A 82 5.37 -0.44 -5.92
N ASP A 83 6.34 -0.80 -6.77
CA ASP A 83 6.09 -1.73 -7.89
C ASP A 83 6.44 -3.18 -7.56
N VAL A 84 7.30 -3.42 -6.56
CA VAL A 84 7.58 -4.77 -6.05
C VAL A 84 6.39 -5.25 -5.20
N PRO A 85 5.76 -6.40 -5.51
CA PRO A 85 4.68 -6.93 -4.69
C PRO A 85 5.16 -7.23 -3.26
N LEU A 86 4.35 -6.93 -2.24
CA LEU A 86 4.68 -7.30 -0.85
C LEU A 86 4.76 -8.83 -0.65
N ARG A 87 3.83 -9.58 -1.26
CA ARG A 87 3.67 -11.03 -1.03
C ARG A 87 4.15 -11.83 -2.24
N ALA A 88 5.00 -12.83 -1.99
CA ALA A 88 5.46 -13.79 -3.00
C ALA A 88 4.52 -15.02 -3.13
N GLY A 89 3.70 -15.27 -2.11
CA GLY A 89 2.84 -16.46 -2.00
C GLY A 89 3.22 -17.32 -0.79
N ASP A 90 2.33 -18.23 -0.36
CA ASP A 90 2.61 -19.24 0.68
C ASP A 90 3.18 -18.69 2.01
N GLY A 91 2.75 -17.49 2.41
CA GLY A 91 3.24 -16.83 3.63
C GLY A 91 4.62 -16.18 3.49
N VAL A 92 5.21 -16.20 2.29
CA VAL A 92 6.48 -15.56 1.96
C VAL A 92 6.26 -14.12 1.51
N PHE A 93 7.15 -13.24 1.95
CA PHE A 93 7.17 -11.83 1.62
C PHE A 93 8.43 -11.50 0.80
N HIS A 94 8.30 -10.52 -0.08
CA HIS A 94 9.47 -9.90 -0.70
C HIS A 94 10.09 -8.91 0.27
N PHE A 95 11.41 -8.82 0.24
CA PHE A 95 12.20 -7.92 1.08
C PHE A 95 13.26 -7.26 0.20
N VAL A 96 13.29 -5.94 0.13
CA VAL A 96 14.31 -5.23 -0.65
C VAL A 96 15.50 -4.91 0.24
N VAL A 97 16.66 -5.46 -0.10
CA VAL A 97 17.90 -5.23 0.65
C VAL A 97 18.41 -3.82 0.38
N GLU A 98 18.70 -3.05 1.42
CA GLU A 98 19.33 -1.73 1.31
C GLU A 98 20.79 -1.80 1.77
N ILE A 99 21.01 -2.35 2.97
CA ILE A 99 22.33 -2.47 3.60
C ILE A 99 22.68 -3.96 3.69
N PRO A 100 23.63 -4.43 2.87
CA PRO A 100 24.10 -5.79 2.93
C PRO A 100 24.76 -6.10 4.28
N LYS A 101 24.63 -7.35 4.72
CA LYS A 101 25.34 -7.90 5.88
C LYS A 101 26.84 -7.57 5.84
N GLU A 102 27.44 -7.29 6.98
CA GLU A 102 28.82 -6.85 7.14
C GLU A 102 29.16 -5.57 6.34
N SER A 103 28.25 -4.59 6.30
CA SER A 103 28.54 -3.26 5.72
C SER A 103 28.03 -2.12 6.60
N SER A 104 28.52 -0.91 6.36
CA SER A 104 28.26 0.26 7.21
C SER A 104 27.69 1.46 6.47
N ALA A 105 27.66 1.47 5.13
CA ALA A 105 27.03 2.55 4.37
C ALA A 105 25.53 2.56 4.67
N LYS A 106 25.01 3.67 5.21
CA LYS A 106 23.57 3.80 5.47
C LYS A 106 22.87 4.07 4.14
N MET A 107 22.50 2.99 3.46
CA MET A 107 21.70 3.02 2.24
C MET A 107 20.23 2.95 2.60
N GLU A 108 19.39 3.69 1.88
CA GLU A 108 17.94 3.73 2.08
C GLU A 108 17.24 4.05 0.77
N VAL A 109 15.98 3.63 0.67
CA VAL A 109 15.10 4.00 -0.43
C VAL A 109 14.85 5.50 -0.40
N ALA A 110 15.05 6.16 -1.55
CA ALA A 110 14.78 7.58 -1.71
C ALA A 110 13.29 7.80 -1.92
N THR A 111 12.52 7.90 -0.83
CA THR A 111 11.05 8.11 -0.84
C THR A 111 10.63 9.41 -1.54
N ASP A 112 11.56 10.36 -1.69
CA ASP A 112 11.41 11.66 -2.32
C ASP A 112 11.81 11.71 -3.82
N GLU A 113 12.34 10.61 -4.38
CA GLU A 113 12.84 10.56 -5.76
C GLU A 113 12.00 9.66 -6.67
N ALA A 114 11.95 10.01 -7.96
CA ALA A 114 11.23 9.21 -8.96
C ALA A 114 11.82 7.79 -9.07
N PHE A 115 10.94 6.80 -9.12
CA PHE A 115 11.28 5.36 -9.08
C PHE A 115 11.97 4.93 -7.78
N THR A 116 11.98 5.78 -6.75
CA THR A 116 12.45 5.48 -5.39
C THR A 116 13.76 4.65 -5.37
N PRO A 117 14.85 5.10 -6.02
CA PRO A 117 16.11 4.37 -6.01
C PRO A 117 16.68 4.26 -4.60
N ILE A 118 17.56 3.29 -4.37
CA ILE A 118 18.33 3.23 -3.13
C ILE A 118 19.50 4.22 -3.24
N LYS A 119 19.65 5.11 -2.24
CA LYS A 119 20.73 6.09 -2.12
C LYS A 119 21.35 6.03 -0.74
N GLN A 120 22.54 6.61 -0.58
CA GLN A 120 23.14 6.73 0.73
C GLN A 120 22.59 7.95 1.47
N ASP A 121 22.19 7.77 2.72
CA ASP A 121 21.78 8.85 3.61
C ASP A 121 22.93 9.86 3.79
N THR A 122 22.59 11.11 4.05
CA THR A 122 23.54 12.19 4.27
C THR A 122 23.37 12.80 5.65
N LYS A 123 24.48 13.06 6.34
CA LYS A 123 24.50 13.77 7.61
C LYS A 123 25.46 14.94 7.52
N LYS A 124 24.93 16.16 7.67
CA LYS A 124 25.69 17.41 7.53
C LYS A 124 26.41 17.53 6.16
N GLY A 125 25.73 17.12 5.09
CA GLY A 125 26.25 17.17 3.71
C GLY A 125 27.26 16.08 3.35
N ASN A 126 27.62 15.20 4.28
CA ASN A 126 28.51 14.07 4.03
C ASN A 126 27.73 12.76 4.01
N LEU A 127 28.24 11.78 3.25
CA LEU A 127 27.72 10.42 3.23
C LEU A 127 27.75 9.81 4.63
N ARG A 128 26.64 9.19 5.04
CA ARG A 128 26.49 8.62 6.37
C ARG A 128 26.93 7.16 6.39
N TYR A 129 27.75 6.85 7.38
CA TYR A 129 28.14 5.50 7.73
C TYR A 129 27.75 5.23 9.19
N TYR A 130 27.34 3.99 9.47
CA TYR A 130 27.25 3.51 10.84
C TYR A 130 28.66 3.39 11.45
N PRO A 131 28.80 3.59 12.77
CA PRO A 131 30.09 3.46 13.45
C PRO A 131 30.65 2.03 13.44
N TYR A 132 29.80 1.03 13.12
CA TYR A 132 30.12 -0.38 13.00
C TYR A 132 29.42 -0.96 11.78
N ASN A 133 29.87 -2.15 11.34
CA ASN A 133 29.14 -2.91 10.34
C ASN A 133 27.83 -3.46 10.91
N ILE A 134 26.80 -3.51 10.07
CA ILE A 134 25.54 -4.18 10.37
C ILE A 134 25.73 -5.69 10.15
N ASN A 135 25.40 -6.51 11.16
CA ASN A 135 25.63 -7.96 11.14
C ASN A 135 24.55 -8.76 10.41
N TRP A 136 23.60 -8.08 9.75
CA TRP A 136 22.44 -8.67 9.07
C TRP A 136 22.20 -7.98 7.74
N ASN A 137 21.44 -8.62 6.84
CA ASN A 137 20.91 -7.88 5.71
C ASN A 137 19.74 -7.02 6.21
N TYR A 138 19.77 -5.73 5.89
CA TYR A 138 18.77 -4.77 6.32
C TYR A 138 18.13 -4.07 5.12
N GLY A 139 16.86 -3.72 5.25
CA GLY A 139 16.10 -3.01 4.21
C GLY A 139 14.62 -2.97 4.57
N LEU A 140 13.73 -3.17 3.60
CA LEU A 140 12.30 -2.90 3.78
C LEU A 140 11.34 -3.93 3.18
N LEU A 141 10.09 -3.88 3.64
CA LEU A 141 8.93 -4.51 2.99
C LEU A 141 8.30 -3.56 1.94
N PRO A 142 8.24 -3.95 0.66
CA PRO A 142 7.55 -3.18 -0.36
C PRO A 142 6.06 -2.98 -0.06
N GLN A 143 5.47 -1.92 -0.59
CA GLN A 143 4.03 -1.60 -0.46
C GLN A 143 3.55 -1.50 0.99
N THR A 144 4.45 -1.14 1.91
CA THR A 144 4.14 -0.78 3.29
C THR A 144 4.48 0.69 3.53
N TRP A 145 3.88 1.30 4.54
CA TRP A 145 4.16 2.67 4.93
C TRP A 145 3.71 2.88 6.37
N GLU A 146 4.60 3.41 7.20
CA GLU A 146 4.31 3.80 8.57
C GLU A 146 3.73 5.23 8.59
N ASP A 147 2.39 5.32 8.57
CA ASP A 147 1.66 6.59 8.47
C ASP A 147 1.94 7.51 9.68
N PRO A 148 2.56 8.70 9.48
CA PRO A 148 2.90 9.63 10.55
C PRO A 148 1.67 10.34 11.14
N THR A 149 0.49 10.19 10.54
CA THR A 149 -0.76 10.79 11.01
C THR A 149 -1.57 9.88 11.92
N SER A 150 -1.15 8.61 12.04
CA SER A 150 -1.82 7.61 12.87
C SER A 150 -1.00 7.28 14.11
N ALA A 151 -1.57 7.50 15.30
CA ALA A 151 -0.94 7.11 16.55
C ALA A 151 -1.28 5.65 16.88
N ASN A 152 -0.25 4.85 17.19
CA ASN A 152 -0.43 3.45 17.55
C ASN A 152 -0.56 3.27 19.08
N SER A 153 -1.73 2.79 19.52
CA SER A 153 -2.03 2.58 20.96
C SER A 153 -1.18 1.50 21.61
N ASP A 154 -0.68 0.54 20.85
CA ASP A 154 0.08 -0.60 21.38
C ASP A 154 1.53 -0.22 21.73
N VAL A 155 2.00 0.93 21.22
CA VAL A 155 3.34 1.49 21.45
C VAL A 155 3.27 2.90 22.02
N GLU A 156 2.44 3.08 23.05
CA GLU A 156 2.33 4.33 23.83
C GLU A 156 1.94 5.57 23.00
N GLY A 157 1.23 5.37 21.88
CA GLY A 157 0.77 6.45 21.02
C GLY A 157 1.84 7.00 20.08
N ALA A 158 2.93 6.26 19.83
CA ALA A 158 3.93 6.65 18.84
C ALA A 158 3.31 6.77 17.43
N PHE A 159 3.80 7.75 16.66
CA PHE A 159 3.46 7.95 15.25
C PHE A 159 4.43 7.16 14.36
N GLY A 160 3.99 6.79 13.16
CA GLY A 160 4.88 6.23 12.13
C GLY A 160 5.98 7.21 11.73
N ASP A 161 7.10 6.69 11.26
CA ASP A 161 8.27 7.47 10.87
C ASP A 161 8.22 8.00 9.42
N ASN A 162 7.12 7.74 8.72
CA ASN A 162 6.87 8.10 7.32
C ASN A 162 7.68 7.30 6.29
N ASP A 163 8.27 6.17 6.68
CA ASP A 163 9.02 5.28 5.80
C ASP A 163 8.32 3.91 5.63
N PRO A 164 8.79 3.05 4.71
CA PRO A 164 8.33 1.67 4.61
C PRO A 164 8.76 0.86 5.84
N VAL A 165 8.04 -0.20 6.17
CA VAL A 165 8.35 -1.07 7.31
C VAL A 165 9.71 -1.75 7.11
N ASP A 166 10.60 -1.59 8.09
CA ASP A 166 11.94 -2.16 8.10
C ASP A 166 11.96 -3.68 8.29
N VAL A 167 13.01 -4.32 7.79
CA VAL A 167 13.27 -5.76 7.94
C VAL A 167 14.74 -6.03 8.26
N VAL A 168 14.94 -6.92 9.22
CA VAL A 168 16.23 -7.55 9.53
C VAL A 168 16.17 -9.00 9.08
N GLU A 169 16.91 -9.34 8.01
CA GLU A 169 17.02 -10.71 7.52
C GLU A 169 18.23 -11.40 8.17
N ILE A 170 17.95 -12.51 8.86
CA ILE A 170 18.88 -13.17 9.81
C ILE A 170 19.67 -14.34 9.22
N GLY A 171 19.57 -14.57 7.91
CA GLY A 171 20.24 -15.65 7.22
C GLY A 171 21.76 -15.54 7.23
N GLU A 172 22.40 -16.63 6.84
CA GLU A 172 23.86 -16.72 6.78
C GLU A 172 24.42 -15.84 5.66
N ARG A 173 23.79 -15.88 4.47
CA ARG A 173 24.30 -15.29 3.23
C ARG A 173 24.24 -13.76 3.25
N ARG A 174 25.31 -13.12 2.81
CA ARG A 174 25.31 -11.69 2.48
C ARG A 174 24.55 -11.45 1.17
N ALA A 175 23.53 -10.61 1.21
CA ALA A 175 22.76 -10.22 0.03
C ALA A 175 23.40 -9.03 -0.72
N ILE A 176 22.81 -8.64 -1.85
CA ILE A 176 23.23 -7.50 -2.67
C ILE A 176 22.17 -6.41 -2.53
N SER A 177 22.58 -5.15 -2.37
CA SER A 177 21.65 -4.01 -2.33
C SER A 177 20.76 -3.98 -3.58
N GLY A 178 19.45 -3.88 -3.38
CA GLY A 178 18.43 -3.86 -4.42
C GLY A 178 17.96 -5.25 -4.89
N CYS A 179 18.47 -6.35 -4.35
CA CYS A 179 17.88 -7.68 -4.57
C CYS A 179 16.67 -7.91 -3.65
N SER A 180 15.68 -8.68 -4.15
CA SER A 180 14.44 -9.04 -3.45
C SER A 180 14.17 -10.54 -3.33
#